data_AF-A0AAN6YX65-F1
#
_entry.id   AF-A0AAN6YX65-F1
#
_cell.length_a   1.000
_cell.length_b   1.000
_cell.length_c   1.000
_cell.angle_alpha   90.00
_cell.angle_beta   90.00
_cell.angle_gamma   90.00
#
_symmetry.space_group_name_H-M   'P 1'
#
loop_
_entity.id
_entity.type
_entity.pdbx_description
1 polymer ?
#
loop_
_entity_poly.entity_id
_entity_poly.type
_entity_poly.pdbx_seq_one_letter_code
_entity_poly.pdbx_strand_id
1 'polypeptide(L)'
;MAEIRKFEISFPLTIRLKHGIHTIFLFAMPDWTFSRLTAELLFILQDRYPDGLTTSISRAITTSVPASGDDVKVVYARPKNPNDLSEGWKNLNAQPTDTIAEKGLKENCAVAFALLDPEADVEDVEFLVELPMQDYDEA
;
A
#
# COMPACT_ATOMS: atom_id res chain seq x y z
N MET A 1 -11.01 -39.92 -18.37
CA MET A 1 -11.28 -38.54 -18.82
C MET A 1 -10.35 -37.65 -18.04
N ALA A 2 -9.31 -37.11 -18.68
CA ALA A 2 -8.34 -36.23 -18.02
C ALA A 2 -8.89 -34.81 -18.00
N GLU A 3 -8.98 -34.22 -16.81
CA GLU A 3 -9.43 -32.85 -16.61
C GLU A 3 -8.30 -31.91 -17.01
N ILE A 4 -8.48 -31.21 -18.13
CA ILE A 4 -7.52 -30.23 -18.61
C ILE A 4 -7.59 -29.04 -17.64
N ARG A 5 -6.65 -28.96 -16.71
CA ARG A 5 -6.45 -27.76 -15.89
C ARG A 5 -6.07 -26.63 -16.84
N LYS A 6 -6.99 -25.69 -17.06
CA LYS A 6 -6.66 -24.38 -17.64
C LYS A 6 -5.59 -23.75 -16.72
N PHE A 7 -4.36 -23.69 -17.19
CA PHE A 7 -3.37 -22.81 -16.59
C PHE A 7 -3.75 -21.39 -16.98
N GLU A 8 -4.38 -20.66 -16.08
CA GLU A 8 -4.46 -19.20 -16.20
C GLU A 8 -3.04 -18.67 -16.01
N ILE A 9 -2.48 -18.11 -17.08
CA ILE A 9 -1.21 -17.40 -17.01
C ILE A 9 -1.49 -16.12 -16.24
N SER A 10 -0.99 -16.06 -15.00
CA SER A 10 -1.08 -14.89 -14.14
C SER A 10 0.16 -14.03 -14.33
N PHE A 11 -0.02 -12.75 -14.64
CA PHE A 11 1.06 -11.79 -14.83
C PHE A 11 1.23 -10.94 -13.56
N PRO A 12 2.46 -10.54 -13.21
CA PRO A 12 2.68 -9.62 -12.10
C PRO A 12 1.95 -8.30 -12.34
N LEU A 13 1.36 -7.77 -11.27
CA LEU A 13 0.70 -6.48 -11.23
C LEU A 13 1.66 -5.42 -10.68
N THR A 14 1.65 -4.23 -11.25
CA THR A 14 2.29 -3.05 -10.65
C THR A 14 1.33 -2.40 -9.65
N ILE A 15 1.65 -2.42 -8.35
CA ILE A 15 0.87 -1.74 -7.30
C ILE A 15 1.60 -0.45 -6.91
N ARG A 16 0.85 0.67 -6.84
CA ARG A 16 1.35 1.95 -6.33
C ARG A 16 0.99 2.11 -4.86
N LEU A 17 1.91 1.73 -3.98
CA LEU A 17 1.77 1.87 -2.53
C LEU A 17 2.07 3.31 -2.11
N LYS A 18 1.14 3.94 -1.41
CA LYS A 18 1.19 5.38 -1.06
C LYS A 18 1.21 5.59 0.46
N HIS A 19 2.10 6.46 0.90
CA HIS A 19 2.15 6.96 2.28
C HIS A 19 2.86 8.32 2.32
N GLY A 20 2.20 9.34 2.85
CA GLY A 20 2.69 10.71 2.78
C GLY A 20 2.92 11.13 1.33
N ILE A 21 4.11 11.69 1.06
CA ILE A 21 4.54 12.08 -0.29
C ILE A 21 5.09 10.90 -1.11
N HIS A 22 5.29 9.73 -0.48
CA HIS A 22 5.96 8.61 -1.10
C HIS A 22 5.01 7.77 -1.93
N THR A 23 5.49 7.34 -3.10
CA THR A 23 4.86 6.30 -3.90
C THR A 23 5.90 5.21 -4.18
N ILE A 24 5.64 4.03 -3.65
CA ILE A 24 6.47 2.84 -3.83
C ILE A 24 5.80 1.97 -4.87
N PHE A 25 6.53 1.64 -5.94
CA PHE A 25 6.06 0.74 -6.99
C PHE A 25 6.52 -0.68 -6.65
N LEU A 26 5.56 -1.59 -6.49
CA LEU A 26 5.84 -2.98 -6.14
C LEU A 26 5.18 -3.90 -7.17
N PHE A 27 5.96 -4.83 -7.71
CA PHE A 27 5.46 -5.89 -8.59
C PHE A 27 4.97 -7.06 -7.75
N ALA A 28 3.65 -7.31 -7.74
CA ALA A 28 3.02 -8.37 -6.97
C ALA A 28 2.32 -9.36 -7.89
N MET A 29 2.42 -10.66 -7.62
CA MET A 29 1.57 -11.61 -8.33
C MET A 29 0.15 -11.56 -7.76
N PRO A 30 -0.89 -11.78 -8.58
CA PRO A 30 -2.28 -11.80 -8.12
C PRO A 30 -2.57 -12.80 -6.99
N ASP A 31 -1.79 -13.89 -6.90
CA ASP A 31 -1.88 -14.94 -5.87
C ASP A 31 -1.05 -14.64 -4.61
N TRP A 32 -0.33 -13.52 -4.56
CA TRP A 32 0.36 -13.11 -3.34
C TRP A 32 -0.65 -12.81 -2.25
N THR A 33 -0.32 -13.25 -1.02
CA THR A 33 -1.07 -12.87 0.16
C THR A 33 -0.67 -11.48 0.64
N PHE A 34 -1.54 -10.82 1.41
CA PHE A 34 -1.18 -9.55 2.05
C PHE A 34 -0.03 -9.69 3.06
N SER A 35 0.14 -10.86 3.70
CA SER A 35 1.35 -11.14 4.51
C SER A 35 2.62 -11.05 3.67
N ARG A 36 2.63 -11.62 2.45
CA ARG A 36 3.76 -11.51 1.53
C ARG A 36 3.97 -10.08 1.04
N LEU A 37 2.90 -9.40 0.63
CA LEU A 37 2.96 -7.99 0.22
C LEU A 37 3.59 -7.11 1.32
N THR A 38 3.16 -7.31 2.57
CA THR A 38 3.69 -6.59 3.74
C THR A 38 5.17 -6.86 3.95
N ALA A 39 5.62 -8.12 3.85
CA ALA A 39 7.03 -8.45 4.00
C ALA A 39 7.92 -7.75 2.96
N GLU A 40 7.49 -7.76 1.69
CA GLU A 40 8.20 -7.08 0.59
C GLU A 40 8.18 -5.55 0.77
N LEU A 41 7.06 -4.98 1.20
CA LEU A 41 6.97 -3.55 1.51
C LEU A 41 7.93 -3.18 2.64
N LEU A 42 7.91 -3.88 3.77
CA LEU A 42 8.78 -3.58 4.92
C LEU A 42 10.27 -3.71 4.55
N PHE A 43 10.63 -4.73 3.75
CA PHE A 43 11.98 -4.87 3.24
C PHE A 43 12.42 -3.64 2.42
N ILE A 44 11.58 -3.17 1.49
CA ILE A 44 11.85 -1.96 0.72
C ILE A 44 11.95 -0.73 1.62
N LEU A 45 11.05 -0.60 2.60
CA LEU A 45 11.06 0.53 3.53
C LEU A 45 12.36 0.60 4.33
N GLN A 46 12.82 -0.54 4.87
CA GLN A 46 14.05 -0.62 5.65
C GLN A 46 15.30 -0.34 4.82
N ASP A 47 15.36 -0.84 3.59
CA ASP A 47 16.50 -0.64 2.69
C ASP A 47 16.60 0.80 2.16
N ARG A 48 15.45 1.40 1.81
CA ARG A 48 15.40 2.67 1.07
C ARG A 48 15.11 3.89 1.93
N TYR A 49 14.48 3.69 3.09
CA TYR A 49 14.03 4.76 3.98
C TYR A 49 14.44 4.49 5.44
N PRO A 50 15.74 4.27 5.71
CA PRO A 50 16.21 3.94 7.06
C PRO A 50 15.95 5.06 8.08
N ASP A 51 15.86 6.31 7.62
CA ASP A 51 15.56 7.48 8.45
C ASP A 51 14.04 7.78 8.57
N GLY A 52 13.19 6.92 8.01
CA GLY A 52 11.74 7.07 8.01
C GLY A 52 11.15 7.65 6.72
N LEU A 53 9.81 7.64 6.66
CA LEU A 53 9.03 8.17 5.54
C LEU A 53 8.57 9.60 5.86
N THR A 54 9.09 10.60 5.14
CA THR A 54 8.55 11.97 5.17
C THR A 54 7.07 11.98 4.79
N THR A 55 6.21 12.52 5.66
CA THR A 55 4.76 12.50 5.42
C THR A 55 4.24 13.74 4.70
N SER A 56 4.92 14.88 4.85
CA SER A 56 4.56 16.14 4.20
C SER A 56 5.79 16.92 3.73
N ILE A 57 5.65 17.65 2.62
CA ILE A 57 6.67 18.63 2.21
C ILE A 57 6.62 19.87 3.11
N SER A 58 5.42 20.25 3.55
CA SER A 58 5.19 21.47 4.32
C SER A 58 5.55 21.35 5.81
N ARG A 59 5.60 20.12 6.33
CA ARG A 59 5.90 19.81 7.73
C ARG A 59 6.98 18.74 7.77
N ALA A 60 8.04 18.96 8.54
CA ALA A 60 9.10 17.97 8.78
C ALA A 60 8.62 16.85 9.72
N ILE A 61 7.53 16.18 9.34
CA ILE A 61 6.97 15.02 10.05
C ILE A 61 7.38 13.77 9.27
N THR A 62 7.84 12.76 10.01
CA THR A 62 8.29 11.48 9.46
C THR A 62 7.58 10.34 10.18
N THR A 63 7.12 9.35 9.42
CA THR A 63 6.70 8.06 9.98
C THR A 63 7.93 7.17 10.11
N SER A 64 8.23 6.71 11.32
CA SER A 64 9.34 5.78 11.55
C SER A 64 9.11 4.46 10.81
N VAL A 65 10.16 3.94 10.19
CA VAL A 65 10.14 2.60 9.59
C VAL A 65 10.51 1.57 10.67
N PRO A 66 9.68 0.54 10.92
CA PRO A 66 9.99 -0.53 11.86
C PRO A 66 11.29 -1.24 11.51
N ALA A 67 12.10 -1.57 12.52
CA ALA A 67 13.31 -2.35 12.33
C ALA A 67 12.98 -3.81 12.01
N SER A 68 13.96 -4.56 11.50
CA SER A 68 13.78 -5.98 11.24
C SER A 68 13.51 -6.73 12.55
N GLY A 69 12.36 -7.40 12.63
CA GLY A 69 11.91 -8.14 13.82
C GLY A 69 11.00 -7.35 14.76
N ASP A 70 10.76 -6.06 14.52
CA ASP A 70 9.74 -5.31 15.25
C ASP A 70 8.35 -5.83 14.88
N ASP A 71 7.48 -5.90 15.88
CA ASP A 71 6.06 -6.22 15.64
C ASP A 71 5.36 -4.96 15.14
N VAL A 72 4.77 -5.04 13.94
CA VAL A 72 4.08 -3.93 13.30
C VAL A 72 2.85 -4.44 12.56
N LYS A 73 1.75 -3.70 12.70
CA LYS A 73 0.54 -3.93 11.91
C LYS A 73 0.55 -3.01 10.69
N VAL A 74 0.47 -3.60 9.50
CA VAL A 74 0.31 -2.85 8.25
C VAL A 74 -1.11 -3.00 7.74
N VAL A 75 -1.80 -1.89 7.56
CA VAL A 75 -3.15 -1.84 7.00
C VAL A 75 -3.14 -1.12 5.67
N TYR A 76 -4.10 -1.49 4.81
CA TYR A 76 -4.16 -1.05 3.43
C TYR A 76 -5.52 -0.45 3.10
N ALA A 77 -5.55 0.55 2.24
CA ALA A 77 -6.77 1.15 1.74
C ALA A 77 -6.74 1.36 0.24
N ARG A 78 -7.93 1.31 -0.37
CA ARG A 78 -8.15 1.73 -1.76
C ARG A 78 -8.71 3.14 -1.79
N PRO A 79 -8.51 3.88 -2.90
CA PRO A 79 -9.18 5.17 -3.08
C PRO A 79 -10.70 4.99 -3.02
N LYS A 80 -11.41 5.98 -2.46
CA LYS A 80 -12.88 6.04 -2.58
C LYS A 80 -13.29 6.24 -4.04
N ASN A 81 -12.56 7.10 -4.75
CA ASN A 81 -12.66 7.30 -6.19
C ASN A 81 -11.30 7.00 -6.85
N PRO A 82 -11.18 5.98 -7.71
CA PRO A 82 -9.91 5.64 -8.38
C PRO A 82 -9.39 6.75 -9.31
N ASN A 83 -10.24 7.66 -9.76
CA ASN A 83 -9.89 8.77 -10.65
C ASN A 83 -9.56 10.07 -9.90
N ASP A 84 -9.92 10.15 -8.61
CA ASP A 84 -9.65 11.30 -7.75
C ASP A 84 -9.23 10.82 -6.37
N LEU A 85 -7.92 10.85 -6.13
CA LEU A 85 -7.34 10.41 -4.85
C LEU A 85 -7.63 11.38 -3.71
N SER A 86 -8.08 12.60 -4.00
CA SER A 86 -8.35 13.63 -2.98
C SER A 86 -9.64 13.34 -2.19
N GLU A 87 -10.54 12.51 -2.73
CA GLU A 87 -11.75 12.04 -2.05
C GLU A 87 -11.43 11.09 -0.87
N GLY A 88 -10.16 10.71 -0.72
CA GLY A 88 -9.64 9.95 0.38
C GLY A 88 -9.76 8.44 0.19
N TRP A 89 -9.62 7.72 1.30
CA TRP A 89 -9.29 6.30 1.29
C TRP A 89 -10.35 5.48 2.03
N LYS A 90 -10.54 4.23 1.61
CA LYS A 90 -11.40 3.25 2.24
C LYS A 90 -10.57 2.00 2.57
N ASN A 91 -10.56 1.63 3.85
CA ASN A 91 -9.85 0.42 4.33
C ASN A 91 -10.27 -0.81 3.50
N LEU A 92 -9.28 -1.60 3.07
CA LEU A 92 -9.48 -2.85 2.34
C LEU A 92 -9.96 -3.98 3.26
N ASN A 93 -9.77 -3.83 4.58
CA ASN A 93 -10.00 -4.87 5.58
C ASN A 93 -9.35 -6.19 5.14
N ALA A 94 -8.11 -6.10 4.67
CA ALA A 94 -7.34 -7.23 4.19
C ALA A 94 -6.79 -8.04 5.37
N GLN A 95 -7.07 -9.33 5.39
CA GLN A 95 -6.45 -10.27 6.30
C GLN A 95 -5.10 -10.74 5.75
N PRO A 96 -4.15 -11.17 6.59
CA PRO A 96 -2.83 -11.61 6.14
C PRO A 96 -2.86 -12.74 5.11
N THR A 97 -3.90 -13.59 5.13
CA THR A 97 -4.09 -14.72 4.22
C THR A 97 -4.82 -14.38 2.93
N ASP A 98 -5.51 -13.24 2.88
CA ASP A 98 -6.22 -12.81 1.68
C ASP A 98 -5.21 -12.55 0.56
N THR A 99 -5.58 -12.86 -0.68
CA THR A 99 -4.77 -12.58 -1.86
C THR A 99 -5.06 -11.21 -2.45
N ILE A 100 -4.08 -10.68 -3.19
CA ILE A 100 -4.19 -9.44 -3.98
C ILE A 100 -5.44 -9.49 -4.89
N ALA A 101 -5.64 -10.62 -5.58
CA ALA A 101 -6.78 -10.82 -6.48
C ALA A 101 -8.13 -10.83 -5.73
N GLU A 102 -8.23 -11.49 -4.57
CA GLU A 102 -9.45 -11.55 -3.77
C GLU A 102 -9.90 -10.17 -3.28
N LYS A 103 -8.96 -9.25 -3.02
CA LYS A 103 -9.26 -7.85 -2.68
C LYS A 103 -9.51 -6.95 -3.90
N GLY A 104 -9.48 -7.51 -5.10
CA GLY A 104 -9.79 -6.80 -6.34
C GLY A 104 -8.75 -5.76 -6.73
N LEU A 105 -7.51 -5.90 -6.26
CA LEU A 105 -6.40 -5.06 -6.71
C LEU A 105 -6.04 -5.44 -8.16
N LYS A 106 -5.69 -4.42 -8.96
CA LYS A 106 -5.49 -4.54 -10.41
C LYS A 106 -4.19 -3.86 -10.82
N GLU A 107 -3.78 -4.09 -12.06
CA GLU A 107 -2.64 -3.43 -12.65
C GLU A 107 -2.73 -1.92 -12.45
N ASN A 108 -1.64 -1.30 -12.00
CA ASN A 108 -1.55 0.12 -11.76
C ASN A 108 -2.61 0.67 -10.79
N CYS A 109 -3.09 -0.10 -9.81
CA CYS A 109 -3.96 0.46 -8.77
C CYS A 109 -3.15 1.24 -7.72
N ALA A 110 -3.72 2.34 -7.24
CA ALA A 110 -3.22 3.03 -6.05
C ALA A 110 -3.74 2.34 -4.79
N VAL A 111 -2.87 2.15 -3.81
CA VAL A 111 -3.20 1.57 -2.50
C VAL A 111 -2.47 2.39 -1.45
N ALA A 112 -3.19 2.97 -0.49
CA ALA A 112 -2.56 3.60 0.66
C ALA A 112 -2.20 2.56 1.70
N PHE A 113 -1.14 2.81 2.47
CA PHE A 113 -0.80 1.99 3.64
C PHE A 113 -0.52 2.85 4.87
N ALA A 114 -0.77 2.26 6.04
CA ALA A 114 -0.38 2.83 7.33
C ALA A 114 0.35 1.78 8.17
N LEU A 115 1.36 2.24 8.91
CA LEU A 115 2.12 1.44 9.88
C LEU A 115 1.56 1.77 11.26
N LEU A 116 1.10 0.76 11.98
CA LEU A 116 0.42 0.90 13.26
C LEU A 116 1.06 0.01 14.31
N ASP A 117 0.88 0.38 15.57
CA ASP A 117 1.14 -0.52 16.68
C ASP A 117 0.32 -1.83 16.53
N PRO A 118 0.87 -2.99 16.93
CA PRO A 118 0.17 -4.28 16.83
C PRO A 118 -1.21 -4.31 17.50
N GLU A 119 -1.39 -3.53 18.56
CA GLU A 119 -2.63 -3.43 19.34
C GLU A 119 -3.57 -2.31 18.87
N ALA A 120 -3.19 -1.53 17.84
CA ALA A 120 -4.01 -0.43 17.36
C ALA A 120 -5.32 -0.92 16.72
N ASP A 121 -6.40 -0.17 16.94
CA ASP A 121 -7.68 -0.38 16.27
C ASP A 121 -7.55 -0.02 14.78
N VAL A 122 -8.07 -0.89 13.92
CA VAL A 122 -8.02 -0.75 12.46
C VAL A 122 -9.21 0.03 11.90
N GLU A 123 -10.25 0.27 12.69
CA GLU A 123 -11.47 0.96 12.26
C GLU A 123 -11.25 2.48 12.10
N ASP A 124 -10.45 3.09 12.97
CA ASP A 124 -10.20 4.55 13.01
C ASP A 124 -8.89 4.98 12.30
N VAL A 125 -8.37 4.13 11.41
CA VAL A 125 -7.10 4.41 10.73
C VAL A 125 -7.25 5.55 9.74
N GLU A 126 -6.46 6.60 9.93
CA GLU A 126 -6.25 7.64 8.95
C GLU A 126 -5.13 7.25 7.97
N PHE A 127 -5.46 7.22 6.68
CA PHE A 127 -4.48 6.94 5.62
C PHE A 127 -3.88 8.25 5.13
N LEU A 128 -2.67 8.56 5.63
CA LEU A 128 -1.92 9.74 5.24
C LEU A 128 -1.38 9.58 3.82
N VAL A 129 -1.93 10.33 2.86
CA VAL A 129 -1.39 10.45 1.51
C VAL A 129 -1.45 11.91 1.10
N GLU A 130 -0.29 12.48 0.82
CA GLU A 130 -0.16 13.82 0.29
C GLU A 130 -0.17 13.76 -1.23
N LEU A 131 -1.09 14.50 -1.85
CA LEU A 131 -1.15 14.63 -3.29
C LEU A 131 -0.28 15.82 -3.69
N PRO A 132 0.51 15.70 -4.77
CA PRO A 132 1.23 16.85 -5.30
C PRO A 132 0.22 17.94 -5.62
N MET A 133 0.46 19.14 -5.12
CA MET A 133 -0.31 20.32 -5.54
C MET A 133 -0.07 20.49 -7.03
N GLN A 134 -1.13 20.42 -7.84
CA GLN A 134 -1.06 20.95 -9.19
C GLN A 134 -1.08 22.46 -9.02
N ASP A 135 0.08 23.10 -9.13
CA ASP A 135 0.17 24.54 -9.35
C ASP A 135 -0.46 24.84 -10.72
N TYR A 136 -1.79 24.95 -10.77
CA TYR A 136 -2.48 25.57 -11.91
C TYR A 136 -2.37 27.09 -11.77
N ASP A 137 -1.14 27.59 -11.89
CA ASP A 137 -0.85 28.99 -12.18
C ASP A 137 0.14 29.02 -13.35
N GLU A 138 -0.30 28.56 -14.52
CA GLU A 138 0.30 28.98 -15.79
C GLU A 138 -0.58 30.12 -16.36
N ALA A 139 -0.14 31.33 -16.03
CA ALA A 139 -0.23 32.64 -16.73
C ALA A 139 -1.48 32.98 -17.57
#